data_AF-A0A7I6MZD2-F1
#
_entry.id   AF-A0A7I6MZD2-F1
#
_cell.length_a   1.000
_cell.length_b   1.000
_cell.length_c   1.000
_cell.angle_alpha   90.00
_cell.angle_beta   90.00
_cell.angle_gamma   90.00
#
_symmetry.space_group_name_H-M   'P 1'
#
loop_
_entity.id
_entity.type
_entity.pdbx_description
1 polymer ?
#
loop_
_entity_poly.entity_id
_entity_poly.type
_entity_poly.pdbx_seq_one_letter_code
_entity_poly.pdbx_strand_id
1 'polypeptide(L)'
;GVVWEEVIIMLPEHIGMVFLSATTPNHLEFSDWIGRTKKKKIHVISTLKRPVPLQHFLYAGKELFKLYDASSGYLPGAYTSAKNKLFPPPDKTKTSPSGARRGGRGGRGGALARGGGSMANARSLRTSGGDQSEWTKLIQNLKDKSLLPVVVFAFSKRLCEESANKLNKLDLSTPSERSEIHLFLEASIQRLQGSDRELPQVLAMKEMLKRGIGVHHGGLLPIIKEMVEILFGRGLVKVLFSTETFAMGVNMPARTVVFNGIRKHDGKSFRDLLPGEYT
;
A
#
# COMPACT_ATOMS: atom_id res chain seq x y z
N GLY A 1 8.34 -20.66 15.29
CA GLY A 1 7.69 -21.34 14.16
C GLY A 1 8.42 -22.65 14.02
N VAL A 2 7.70 -23.78 14.05
CA VAL A 2 8.24 -25.08 14.49
C VAL A 2 9.56 -25.47 13.82
N VAL A 3 9.66 -25.28 12.50
CA VAL A 3 10.87 -25.63 11.73
C VAL A 3 12.13 -24.91 12.22
N TRP A 4 12.06 -23.61 12.53
CA TRP A 4 13.26 -22.87 12.97
C TRP A 4 13.72 -23.32 14.36
N GLU A 5 12.80 -23.69 15.25
CA GLU A 5 13.14 -24.15 16.59
C GLU A 5 13.87 -25.50 16.54
N GLU A 6 13.36 -26.44 15.73
CA GLU A 6 14.00 -27.73 15.48
C GLU A 6 15.37 -27.58 14.83
N VAL A 7 15.49 -26.73 13.80
CA VAL A 7 16.77 -26.45 13.13
C VAL A 7 17.78 -25.91 14.12
N ILE A 8 17.38 -24.93 14.95
CA ILE A 8 18.25 -24.42 16.01
C ILE A 8 18.63 -25.58 16.93
N ILE A 9 17.72 -26.36 17.48
CA ILE A 9 18.05 -27.45 18.43
C ILE A 9 18.99 -28.51 17.83
N MET A 10 18.78 -28.92 16.58
CA MET A 10 19.58 -29.97 15.92
C MET A 10 20.94 -29.50 15.39
N LEU A 11 21.19 -28.19 15.36
CA LEU A 11 22.38 -27.60 14.79
C LEU A 11 23.68 -28.08 15.50
N PRO A 12 24.69 -28.62 14.78
CA PRO A 12 25.94 -29.08 15.37
C PRO A 12 26.72 -28.01 16.15
N GLU A 13 27.48 -28.42 17.16
CA GLU A 13 28.19 -27.50 18.07
C GLU A 13 29.24 -26.62 17.39
N HIS A 14 29.84 -27.06 16.27
CA HIS A 14 30.89 -26.29 15.58
C HIS A 14 30.33 -25.12 14.75
N ILE A 15 29.02 -25.03 14.54
CA ILE A 15 28.43 -24.01 13.66
C ILE A 15 28.14 -22.72 14.42
N GLY A 16 28.65 -21.60 13.91
CA GLY A 16 28.29 -20.25 14.38
C GLY A 16 26.90 -19.83 13.92
N MET A 17 26.18 -19.06 14.74
CA MET A 17 24.83 -18.58 14.42
C MET A 17 24.81 -17.05 14.39
N VAL A 18 24.17 -16.50 13.37
CA VAL A 18 23.88 -15.07 13.25
C VAL A 18 22.38 -14.93 13.00
N PHE A 19 21.69 -14.21 13.88
CA PHE A 19 20.25 -13.99 13.80
C PHE A 19 19.97 -12.54 13.41
N LEU A 20 19.14 -12.35 12.38
CA LEU A 20 18.68 -11.05 11.92
C LEU A 20 17.16 -11.02 12.04
N SER A 21 16.64 -10.00 12.73
CA SER A 21 15.20 -9.82 12.94
C SER A 21 14.85 -8.33 12.91
N ALA A 22 13.62 -8.03 12.53
CA ALA A 22 13.02 -6.73 12.84
C ALA A 22 12.88 -6.55 14.36
N THR A 23 12.58 -5.32 14.79
CA THR A 23 12.44 -4.99 16.22
C THR A 23 11.32 -5.80 16.87
N THR A 24 11.68 -6.68 17.81
CA THR A 24 10.74 -7.45 18.62
C THR A 24 10.92 -7.15 20.11
N PRO A 25 9.84 -7.11 20.92
CA PRO A 25 9.96 -6.81 22.35
C PRO A 25 10.59 -7.96 23.15
N ASN A 26 10.50 -9.20 22.68
CA ASN A 26 10.92 -10.42 23.38
C ASN A 26 12.31 -10.95 22.96
N HIS A 27 13.15 -10.10 22.34
CA HIS A 27 14.45 -10.52 21.81
C HIS A 27 15.41 -11.07 22.89
N LEU A 28 15.34 -10.56 24.12
CA LEU A 28 16.19 -11.04 25.23
C LEU A 28 15.83 -12.46 25.64
N GLU A 29 14.54 -12.75 25.87
CA GLU A 29 14.06 -14.09 26.22
C GLU A 29 14.43 -15.12 25.15
N PHE A 30 14.26 -14.75 23.88
CA PHE A 30 14.62 -15.60 22.75
C PHE A 30 16.14 -15.88 22.70
N SER A 31 16.96 -14.84 22.88
CA SER A 31 18.42 -14.99 22.89
C SER A 31 18.92 -15.85 24.06
N ASP A 32 18.30 -15.72 25.23
CA ASP A 32 18.64 -16.50 26.42
C ASP A 32 18.28 -17.98 26.25
N TRP A 33 17.12 -18.27 25.65
CA TRP A 33 16.73 -19.63 25.29
C TRP A 33 17.74 -20.30 24.36
N ILE A 34 18.19 -19.61 23.30
CA ILE A 34 19.21 -20.17 22.37
C ILE A 34 20.53 -20.37 23.10
N GLY A 35 20.96 -19.38 23.91
CA GLY A 35 22.23 -19.43 24.63
C GLY A 35 22.30 -20.61 25.59
N ARG A 36 21.23 -20.85 26.35
CA ARG A 36 21.08 -22.01 27.24
C ARG A 36 21.04 -23.33 26.47
N THR A 37 20.23 -23.40 25.42
CA THR A 37 20.05 -24.63 24.62
C THR A 37 21.35 -25.05 23.91
N LYS A 38 22.12 -24.08 23.41
CA LYS A 38 23.37 -24.34 22.69
C LYS A 38 24.63 -24.24 23.53
N LYS A 39 24.50 -23.87 24.81
CA LYS A 39 25.64 -23.58 25.68
C LYS A 39 26.65 -22.63 25.01
N LYS A 40 26.13 -21.64 24.28
CA LYS A 40 26.92 -20.65 23.54
C LYS A 40 26.62 -19.25 24.03
N LYS A 41 27.66 -18.41 24.07
CA LYS A 41 27.50 -16.99 24.35
C LYS A 41 26.80 -16.32 23.16
N ILE A 42 25.73 -15.60 23.44
CA ILE A 42 24.97 -14.84 22.45
C ILE A 42 25.04 -13.36 22.80
N HIS A 43 25.35 -12.55 21.80
CA HIS A 43 25.41 -11.10 21.90
C HIS A 43 24.19 -10.51 21.24
N VAL A 44 23.36 -9.83 22.03
CA VAL A 44 22.20 -9.09 21.53
C VAL A 44 22.63 -7.67 21.21
N ILE A 45 22.43 -7.28 19.95
CA ILE A 45 22.68 -5.92 19.47
C ILE A 45 21.37 -5.42 18.88
N SER A 46 20.87 -4.28 19.36
CA SER A 46 19.61 -3.70 18.89
C SER A 46 19.74 -2.20 18.64
N THR A 47 18.92 -1.69 17.73
CA THR A 47 18.73 -0.26 17.51
C THR A 47 17.24 0.05 17.49
N LEU A 48 16.84 1.05 18.27
CA LEU A 48 15.45 1.54 18.28
C LEU A 48 15.21 2.65 17.25
N LYS A 49 16.27 3.10 16.57
CA LYS A 49 16.22 4.20 15.61
C LYS A 49 16.34 3.68 14.19
N ARG A 50 15.44 4.12 13.32
CA ARG A 50 15.55 3.88 11.88
C ARG A 50 16.68 4.72 11.30
N PRO A 51 17.52 4.17 10.40
CA PRO A 51 18.54 4.95 9.69
C PRO A 51 17.93 6.07 8.83
N VAL A 52 16.76 5.81 8.23
CA VAL A 52 15.99 6.80 7.47
C VAL A 52 14.70 7.10 8.24
N PRO A 53 14.55 8.33 8.79
CA PRO A 53 13.33 8.72 9.50
C PRO A 53 12.13 8.75 8.55
N LEU A 54 10.97 8.32 9.04
CA LEU A 54 9.72 8.35 8.28
C LEU A 54 8.85 9.56 8.66
N GLN A 55 8.05 9.99 7.69
CA GLN A 55 6.98 10.96 7.87
C GLN A 55 5.67 10.31 7.43
N HIS A 56 4.61 10.48 8.20
CA HIS A 56 3.30 9.89 7.87
C HIS A 56 2.36 10.99 7.41
N PHE A 57 1.64 10.74 6.33
CA PHE A 57 0.69 11.68 5.73
C PHE A 57 -0.69 11.03 5.61
N LEU A 58 -1.74 11.85 5.67
CA LEU A 58 -3.06 11.51 5.14
C LEU A 58 -3.26 12.19 3.80
N TYR A 59 -3.79 11.44 2.85
CA TYR A 59 -4.29 12.00 1.60
C TYR A 59 -5.79 12.25 1.73
N ALA A 60 -6.21 13.52 1.68
CA ALA A 60 -7.60 13.92 1.83
C ALA A 60 -7.92 15.09 0.89
N GLY A 61 -9.04 15.02 0.17
CA GLY A 61 -9.46 16.11 -0.73
C GLY A 61 -8.40 16.49 -1.78
N LYS A 62 -7.64 15.51 -2.30
CA LYS A 62 -6.53 15.68 -3.26
C LYS A 62 -5.28 16.39 -2.73
N GLU A 63 -5.15 16.50 -1.41
CA GLU A 63 -4.01 17.12 -0.72
C GLU A 63 -3.38 16.17 0.31
N LEU A 64 -2.09 16.37 0.59
CA LEU A 64 -1.33 15.59 1.58
C LEU A 64 -1.20 16.40 2.88
N PHE A 65 -1.65 15.82 3.98
CA PHE A 65 -1.59 16.39 5.33
C PHE A 65 -0.59 15.60 6.17
N LYS A 66 0.51 16.23 6.60
CA LYS A 66 1.52 15.58 7.45
C LYS A 66 0.93 15.36 8.84
N LEU A 67 0.85 14.10 9.28
CA LEU A 67 0.38 13.72 10.61
C LEU A 67 1.50 13.52 11.62
N TYR A 68 2.61 12.98 11.16
CA TYR A 68 3.72 12.57 12.02
C TYR A 68 5.03 12.84 11.31
N ASP A 69 6.00 13.31 12.07
CA ASP A 69 7.39 13.47 11.66
C ASP A 69 8.26 12.78 12.71
N ALA A 70 9.23 11.96 12.29
CA ALA A 70 10.11 11.29 13.25
C ALA A 70 10.88 12.26 14.16
N SER A 71 11.06 13.52 13.73
CA SER A 71 11.78 14.55 14.49
C SER A 71 10.89 15.27 15.50
N SER A 72 9.65 15.65 15.09
CA SER A 72 8.74 16.46 15.91
C SER A 72 7.60 15.65 16.55
N GLY A 73 7.47 14.36 16.24
CA GLY A 73 6.38 13.52 16.68
C GLY A 73 5.06 13.78 15.95
N TYR A 74 3.95 13.44 16.61
CA TYR A 74 2.60 13.65 16.09
C TYR A 74 2.24 15.13 16.07
N LEU A 75 1.68 15.60 14.95
CA LEU A 75 1.28 17.00 14.75
C LEU A 75 -0.20 17.20 15.15
N PRO A 76 -0.49 17.90 16.25
CA PRO A 76 -1.86 18.17 16.68
C PRO A 76 -2.63 18.97 15.61
N GLY A 77 -3.92 18.66 15.44
CA GLY A 77 -4.79 19.37 14.49
C GLY A 77 -4.66 18.94 13.03
N ALA A 78 -3.57 18.28 12.61
CA ALA A 78 -3.39 17.83 11.23
C ALA A 78 -4.49 16.85 10.79
N TYR A 79 -4.87 15.91 11.67
CA TYR A 79 -5.99 15.01 11.44
C TYR A 79 -7.31 15.76 11.27
N THR A 80 -7.58 16.75 12.12
CA THR A 80 -8.80 17.56 12.06
C THR A 80 -8.87 18.35 10.75
N SER A 81 -7.76 18.94 10.31
CA SER A 81 -7.66 19.64 9.03
C SER A 81 -7.95 18.72 7.84
N ALA A 82 -7.34 17.53 7.82
CA ALA A 82 -7.60 16.52 6.78
C ALA A 82 -9.07 16.06 6.77
N LYS A 83 -9.64 15.83 7.96
CA LYS A 83 -11.05 15.45 8.12
C LYS A 83 -11.99 16.55 7.61
N ASN A 84 -11.74 17.81 7.96
CA ASN A 84 -12.57 18.94 7.53
C ASN A 84 -12.48 19.17 6.01
N LYS A 85 -11.34 18.86 5.39
CA LYS A 85 -11.19 18.92 3.92
C LYS A 85 -12.06 17.85 3.23
N LEU A 86 -12.12 16.65 3.78
CA LEU A 86 -12.89 15.54 3.22
C LEU A 86 -14.39 15.63 3.55
N PHE A 87 -14.71 16.11 4.74
CA PHE A 87 -16.06 16.29 5.26
C PHE A 87 -16.22 17.73 5.76
N PRO A 88 -16.50 18.69 4.86
CA PRO A 88 -16.71 20.07 5.26
C PRO A 88 -17.86 20.16 6.26
N PRO A 89 -17.69 20.91 7.37
CA PRO A 89 -18.78 21.11 8.31
C PRO A 89 -19.96 21.80 7.60
N PRO A 90 -21.20 21.49 7.98
CA PRO A 90 -22.37 22.11 7.39
C PRO A 90 -22.31 23.63 7.57
N ASP A 91 -22.52 24.34 6.47
CA ASP A 91 -22.45 25.79 6.41
C ASP A 91 -23.55 26.40 7.30
N LYS A 92 -23.15 26.94 8.46
CA LYS A 92 -24.06 27.59 9.41
C LYS A 92 -24.70 28.86 8.84
N THR A 93 -24.28 29.34 7.68
CA THR A 93 -24.85 30.54 7.03
C THR A 93 -26.05 30.25 6.13
N LYS A 94 -26.41 28.98 5.91
CA LYS A 94 -27.58 28.56 5.11
C LYS A 94 -28.77 28.06 5.92
N THR A 95 -28.97 28.56 7.15
CA THR A 95 -30.31 28.54 7.76
C THR A 95 -31.11 29.71 7.21
N SER A 96 -31.80 29.48 6.08
CA SER A 96 -32.84 30.41 5.64
C SER A 96 -33.88 30.57 6.76
N PRO A 97 -34.24 31.79 7.20
CA PRO A 97 -35.41 31.96 8.05
C PRO A 97 -36.62 31.68 7.16
N SER A 98 -37.19 30.48 7.26
CA SER A 98 -38.49 30.20 6.65
C SER A 98 -39.53 31.01 7.41
N GLY A 99 -39.78 32.22 6.92
CA GLY A 99 -40.84 33.10 7.38
C GLY A 99 -42.19 32.37 7.35
N ALA A 100 -42.95 32.58 8.42
CA ALA A 100 -44.33 32.17 8.52
C ALA A 100 -45.14 32.69 7.33
N ARG A 101 -45.63 31.79 6.46
CA ARG A 101 -46.79 32.05 5.61
C ARG A 101 -47.83 30.97 5.83
N ARG A 102 -48.91 31.43 6.45
CA ARG A 102 -50.17 30.74 6.71
C ARG A 102 -51.01 30.81 5.42
N GLY A 103 -51.54 29.67 4.98
CA GLY A 103 -52.64 29.60 4.00
C GLY A 103 -52.38 28.70 2.79
N GLY A 104 -53.28 27.74 2.55
CA GLY A 104 -53.40 27.09 1.23
C GLY A 104 -53.59 25.58 1.27
N ARG A 105 -54.81 25.15 0.98
CA ARG A 105 -55.33 23.78 0.95
C ARG A 105 -55.00 23.12 -0.40
N GLY A 106 -54.55 21.85 -0.41
CA GLY A 106 -54.70 20.94 -1.56
C GLY A 106 -53.45 20.17 -2.02
N GLY A 107 -53.61 18.85 -2.21
CA GLY A 107 -52.93 18.13 -3.30
C GLY A 107 -51.79 17.18 -2.95
N ARG A 108 -52.12 15.88 -2.91
CA ARG A 108 -51.39 14.69 -3.40
C ARG A 108 -49.84 14.67 -3.37
N GLY A 109 -49.33 13.71 -2.59
CA GLY A 109 -48.37 12.71 -3.05
C GLY A 109 -47.02 13.20 -3.57
N GLY A 110 -46.05 13.32 -2.67
CA GLY A 110 -44.64 13.45 -3.03
C GLY A 110 -43.78 12.97 -1.87
N ALA A 111 -43.29 11.74 -1.96
CA ALA A 111 -42.34 11.19 -1.01
C ALA A 111 -41.07 12.07 -1.01
N LEU A 112 -40.81 12.67 0.14
CA LEU A 112 -39.64 13.50 0.41
C LEU A 112 -38.35 12.67 0.28
N ALA A 113 -37.65 12.82 -0.83
CA ALA A 113 -36.24 12.47 -0.96
C ALA A 113 -35.40 13.48 -0.16
N ARG A 114 -35.32 13.27 1.16
CA ARG A 114 -34.57 14.14 2.08
C ARG A 114 -33.19 13.53 2.37
N GLY A 115 -32.16 14.08 1.72
CA GLY A 115 -30.83 14.25 2.33
C GLY A 115 -29.92 13.03 2.53
N GLY A 116 -29.68 12.20 1.49
CA GLY A 116 -28.76 11.05 1.58
C GLY A 116 -27.35 11.24 0.97
N GLY A 117 -27.03 12.41 0.39
CA GLY A 117 -25.86 12.56 -0.50
C GLY A 117 -24.48 12.48 0.18
N SER A 118 -24.37 12.82 1.47
CA SER A 118 -23.07 12.86 2.16
C SER A 118 -22.65 11.49 2.73
N MET A 119 -23.61 10.67 3.17
CA MET A 119 -23.35 9.33 3.72
C MET A 119 -23.13 8.26 2.64
N ALA A 120 -23.76 8.41 1.47
CA ALA A 120 -23.52 7.53 0.33
C ALA A 120 -22.08 7.67 -0.21
N ASN A 121 -21.55 8.90 -0.23
CA ASN A 121 -20.18 9.18 -0.66
C ASN A 121 -19.14 8.58 0.32
N ALA A 122 -19.40 8.64 1.64
CA ALA A 122 -18.52 8.06 2.65
C ALA A 122 -18.52 6.51 2.65
N ARG A 123 -19.65 5.86 2.31
CA ARG A 123 -19.70 4.40 2.14
C ARG A 123 -19.02 3.94 0.85
N SER A 124 -19.17 4.70 -0.24
CA SER A 124 -18.46 4.47 -1.50
C SER A 124 -16.94 4.56 -1.34
N LEU A 125 -16.45 5.54 -0.56
CA LEU A 125 -15.02 5.73 -0.28
C LEU A 125 -14.39 4.60 0.57
N ARG A 126 -15.19 3.86 1.33
CA ARG A 126 -14.73 2.75 2.18
C ARG A 126 -14.56 1.43 1.43
N THR A 127 -15.18 1.29 0.26
CA THR A 127 -15.20 0.03 -0.52
C THR A 127 -14.61 0.17 -1.91
N SER A 128 -14.68 1.36 -2.53
CA SER A 128 -14.04 1.66 -3.80
C SER A 128 -12.64 2.16 -3.53
N GLY A 129 -11.59 1.36 -3.79
CA GLY A 129 -10.20 1.76 -3.60
C GLY A 129 -9.76 2.86 -4.56
N GLY A 130 -10.23 4.09 -4.31
CA GLY A 130 -10.03 5.31 -5.07
C GLY A 130 -10.69 5.32 -6.46
N ASP A 131 -11.17 6.47 -6.92
CA ASP A 131 -11.54 6.65 -8.32
C ASP A 131 -10.30 6.87 -9.24
N GLN A 132 -10.48 6.81 -10.56
CA GLN A 132 -9.38 7.04 -11.51
C GLN A 132 -8.76 8.45 -11.38
N SER A 133 -9.58 9.46 -11.12
CA SER A 133 -9.13 10.85 -10.99
C SER A 133 -8.29 11.06 -9.74
N GLU A 134 -8.63 10.35 -8.65
CA GLU A 134 -7.96 10.38 -7.36
C GLU A 134 -6.58 9.74 -7.44
N TRP A 135 -6.50 8.54 -8.02
CA TRP A 135 -5.21 7.86 -8.25
C TRP A 135 -4.29 8.69 -9.13
N THR A 136 -4.80 9.20 -10.25
CA THR A 136 -4.00 10.00 -11.18
C THR A 136 -3.44 11.25 -10.48
N LYS A 137 -4.28 11.96 -9.70
CA LYS A 137 -3.85 13.15 -8.94
C LYS A 137 -2.87 12.82 -7.82
N LEU A 138 -3.07 11.71 -7.11
CA LEU A 138 -2.14 11.27 -6.07
C LEU A 138 -0.76 11.00 -6.68
N ILE A 139 -0.70 10.17 -7.72
CA ILE A 139 0.57 9.80 -8.36
C ILE A 139 1.25 11.04 -8.97
N GLN A 140 0.51 11.95 -9.59
CA GLN A 140 1.07 13.19 -10.12
C GLN A 140 1.64 14.08 -8.99
N ASN A 141 0.91 14.26 -7.89
CA ASN A 141 1.39 15.03 -6.73
C ASN A 141 2.69 14.43 -6.14
N LEU A 142 2.75 13.10 -6.05
CA LEU A 142 3.97 12.39 -5.61
C LEU A 142 5.11 12.56 -6.62
N LYS A 143 4.82 12.48 -7.93
CA LYS A 143 5.80 12.70 -9.00
C LYS A 143 6.39 14.11 -8.95
N ASP A 144 5.54 15.13 -8.83
CA ASP A 144 5.96 16.55 -8.79
C ASP A 144 6.85 16.84 -7.57
N LYS A 145 6.60 16.14 -6.46
CA LYS A 145 7.43 16.20 -5.24
C LYS A 145 8.63 15.26 -5.26
N SER A 146 8.91 14.61 -6.39
CA SER A 146 9.98 13.61 -6.54
C SER A 146 9.89 12.42 -5.57
N LEU A 147 8.68 12.03 -5.14
CA LEU A 147 8.42 10.97 -4.18
C LEU A 147 8.22 9.58 -4.82
N LEU A 148 8.57 9.41 -6.10
CA LEU A 148 8.60 8.11 -6.78
C LEU A 148 9.95 7.40 -6.54
N PRO A 149 10.00 6.06 -6.55
CA PRO A 149 8.90 5.14 -6.81
C PRO A 149 8.02 4.88 -5.56
N VAL A 150 6.78 4.47 -5.82
CA VAL A 150 5.72 4.26 -4.82
C VAL A 150 5.32 2.80 -4.77
N VAL A 151 5.19 2.25 -3.56
CA VAL A 151 4.49 0.99 -3.31
C VAL A 151 3.14 1.28 -2.69
N VAL A 152 2.07 0.83 -3.33
CA VAL A 152 0.70 0.91 -2.84
C VAL A 152 0.30 -0.44 -2.28
N PHE A 153 0.14 -0.54 -0.96
CA PHE A 153 -0.38 -1.74 -0.32
C PHE A 153 -1.91 -1.78 -0.36
N ALA A 154 -2.42 -2.82 -0.99
CA ALA A 154 -3.84 -3.17 -1.00
C ALA A 154 -4.00 -4.64 -0.57
N PHE A 155 -4.83 -4.89 0.44
CA PHE A 155 -4.96 -6.21 1.07
C PHE A 155 -5.87 -7.18 0.31
N SER A 156 -5.93 -7.07 -1.02
CA SER A 156 -6.66 -7.95 -1.92
C SER A 156 -6.00 -7.98 -3.29
N LYS A 157 -5.85 -9.18 -3.86
CA LYS A 157 -5.29 -9.39 -5.21
C LYS A 157 -6.10 -8.61 -6.26
N ARG A 158 -7.42 -8.77 -6.21
CA ARG A 158 -8.38 -8.07 -7.06
C ARG A 158 -8.23 -6.55 -6.94
N LEU A 159 -8.08 -6.03 -5.73
CA LEU A 159 -7.98 -4.59 -5.51
C LEU A 159 -6.67 -4.02 -6.08
N CYS A 160 -5.57 -4.78 -6.07
CA CYS A 160 -4.32 -4.38 -6.70
C CYS A 160 -4.50 -4.22 -8.21
N GLU A 161 -5.07 -5.23 -8.87
CA GLU A 161 -5.32 -5.21 -10.32
C GLU A 161 -6.30 -4.09 -10.72
N GLU A 162 -7.44 -3.97 -10.02
CA GLU A 162 -8.44 -2.91 -10.29
C GLU A 162 -7.85 -1.50 -10.11
N SER A 163 -7.04 -1.30 -9.07
CA SER A 163 -6.42 0.02 -8.81
C SER A 163 -5.36 0.35 -9.85
N ALA A 164 -4.54 -0.62 -10.25
CA ALA A 164 -3.57 -0.44 -11.32
C ALA A 164 -4.23 -0.13 -12.68
N ASN A 165 -5.33 -0.81 -13.01
CA ASN A 165 -6.08 -0.58 -14.24
C ASN A 165 -6.71 0.82 -14.31
N LYS A 166 -7.02 1.45 -13.17
CA LYS A 166 -7.48 2.85 -13.13
C LYS A 166 -6.40 3.84 -13.61
N LEU A 167 -5.13 3.47 -13.58
CA LEU A 167 -4.04 4.28 -14.10
C LEU A 167 -3.75 4.03 -15.60
N ASN A 168 -4.69 3.41 -16.34
CA ASN A 168 -4.49 3.07 -17.75
C ASN A 168 -4.04 4.23 -18.68
N LYS A 169 -4.42 5.47 -18.36
CA LYS A 169 -4.07 6.68 -19.12
C LYS A 169 -2.73 7.31 -18.71
N LEU A 170 -2.12 6.85 -17.62
CA LEU A 170 -0.88 7.41 -17.11
C LEU A 170 0.32 6.61 -17.65
N ASP A 171 1.32 7.35 -18.11
CA ASP A 171 2.61 6.83 -18.50
C ASP A 171 3.71 7.51 -17.70
N LEU A 172 4.47 6.71 -16.96
CA LEU A 172 5.54 7.16 -16.08
C LEU A 172 6.93 6.84 -16.63
N SER A 173 7.01 6.13 -17.75
CA SER A 173 8.27 5.75 -18.39
C SER A 173 8.66 6.77 -19.46
N THR A 174 9.93 7.13 -19.48
CA THR A 174 10.55 7.82 -20.61
C THR A 174 10.67 6.88 -21.82
N PRO A 175 10.85 7.39 -23.05
CA PRO A 175 11.07 6.54 -24.22
C PRO A 175 12.26 5.58 -24.06
N SER A 176 13.34 6.01 -23.42
CA SER A 176 14.51 5.16 -23.14
C SER A 176 14.19 4.04 -22.16
N GLU A 177 13.54 4.37 -21.04
CA GLU A 177 13.11 3.37 -20.05
C GLU A 177 12.12 2.37 -20.67
N ARG A 178 11.19 2.84 -21.51
CA ARG A 178 10.24 1.96 -22.20
C ARG A 178 10.94 0.95 -23.11
N SER A 179 11.96 1.39 -23.86
CA SER A 179 12.77 0.51 -24.70
C SER A 179 13.54 -0.52 -23.86
N GLU A 180 14.15 -0.10 -22.74
CA GLU A 180 14.84 -1.01 -21.82
C GLU A 180 13.89 -2.06 -21.23
N ILE A 181 12.73 -1.61 -20.74
CA ILE A 181 11.66 -2.48 -20.21
C ILE A 181 11.22 -3.46 -21.30
N HIS A 182 10.99 -2.99 -22.52
CA HIS A 182 10.56 -3.85 -23.63
C HIS A 182 11.58 -4.94 -23.93
N LEU A 183 12.87 -4.60 -24.10
CA LEU A 183 13.93 -5.57 -24.38
C LEU A 183 14.05 -6.60 -23.26
N PHE A 184 13.99 -6.17 -22.00
CA PHE A 184 14.00 -7.07 -20.85
C PHE A 184 12.79 -8.02 -20.83
N LEU A 185 11.59 -7.50 -21.11
CA LEU A 185 10.36 -8.30 -21.12
C LEU A 185 10.35 -9.31 -22.26
N GLU A 186 10.78 -8.94 -23.47
CA GLU A 186 10.89 -9.89 -24.58
C GLU A 186 11.85 -11.03 -24.25
N ALA A 187 13.05 -10.70 -23.74
CA ALA A 187 14.04 -11.70 -23.36
C ALA A 187 13.52 -12.64 -22.25
N SER A 188 12.76 -12.11 -21.29
CA SER A 188 12.20 -12.90 -20.20
C SER A 188 11.05 -13.80 -20.67
N ILE A 189 10.14 -13.27 -21.48
CA ILE A 189 8.96 -13.99 -21.99
C ILE A 189 9.34 -15.07 -23.01
N GLN A 190 10.46 -14.91 -23.73
CA GLN A 190 10.98 -15.95 -24.62
C GLN A 190 11.29 -17.28 -23.90
N ARG A 191 11.47 -17.26 -22.58
CA ARG A 191 11.67 -18.47 -21.77
C ARG A 191 10.38 -19.29 -21.57
N LEU A 192 9.21 -18.68 -21.81
CA LEU A 192 7.92 -19.37 -21.78
C LEU A 192 7.69 -20.12 -23.10
N GLN A 193 6.98 -21.25 -23.03
CA GLN A 193 6.72 -22.11 -24.18
C GLN A 193 5.38 -21.78 -24.84
N GLY A 194 5.36 -21.73 -26.18
CA GLY A 194 4.13 -21.68 -26.99
C GLY A 194 3.08 -20.68 -26.48
N SER A 195 1.90 -21.21 -26.17
CA SER A 195 0.72 -20.46 -25.71
C SER A 195 0.87 -19.75 -24.36
N ASP A 196 1.85 -20.12 -23.53
CA ASP A 196 2.07 -19.47 -22.23
C ASP A 196 2.43 -17.99 -22.38
N ARG A 197 3.04 -17.63 -23.52
CA ARG A 197 3.36 -16.24 -23.89
C ARG A 197 2.12 -15.39 -24.15
N GLU A 198 1.03 -16.03 -24.54
CA GLU A 198 -0.24 -15.40 -24.93
C GLU A 198 -1.25 -15.35 -23.78
N LEU A 199 -0.86 -15.83 -22.59
CA LEU A 199 -1.73 -15.78 -21.41
C LEU A 199 -2.15 -14.33 -21.11
N PRO A 200 -3.44 -14.08 -20.81
CA PRO A 200 -3.92 -12.72 -20.54
C PRO A 200 -3.14 -11.98 -19.46
N GLN A 201 -2.69 -12.69 -18.41
CA GLN A 201 -1.88 -12.11 -17.34
C GLN A 201 -0.50 -11.63 -17.83
N VAL A 202 0.13 -12.36 -18.75
CA VAL A 202 1.43 -11.99 -19.35
C VAL A 202 1.27 -10.74 -20.21
N LEU A 203 0.27 -10.73 -21.11
CA LEU A 203 0.00 -9.61 -22.00
C LEU A 203 -0.39 -8.34 -21.23
N ALA A 204 -1.28 -8.46 -20.26
CA ALA A 204 -1.71 -7.33 -19.43
C ALA A 204 -0.53 -6.74 -18.62
N MET A 205 0.30 -7.60 -18.02
CA MET A 205 1.47 -7.13 -17.27
C MET A 205 2.51 -6.46 -18.18
N LYS A 206 2.75 -7.01 -19.37
CA LYS A 206 3.69 -6.43 -20.36
C LYS A 206 3.33 -4.98 -20.71
N GLU A 207 2.06 -4.72 -20.99
CA GLU A 207 1.57 -3.37 -21.33
C GLU A 207 1.51 -2.43 -20.11
N MET A 208 1.34 -2.97 -18.90
CA MET A 208 1.40 -2.19 -17.67
C MET A 208 2.85 -1.76 -17.35
N LEU A 209 3.79 -2.71 -17.41
CA LEU A 209 5.19 -2.51 -17.06
C LEU A 209 5.87 -1.50 -17.99
N LYS A 210 5.58 -1.52 -19.30
CA LYS A 210 6.08 -0.53 -20.27
C LYS A 210 5.74 0.92 -19.93
N ARG A 211 4.72 1.15 -19.09
CA ARG A 211 4.28 2.47 -18.61
C ARG A 211 4.85 2.81 -17.23
N GLY A 212 5.69 1.94 -16.67
CA GLY A 212 6.29 2.11 -15.34
C GLY A 212 5.30 1.82 -14.20
N ILE A 213 4.25 1.03 -14.47
CA ILE A 213 3.25 0.61 -13.48
C ILE A 213 3.30 -0.91 -13.37
N GLY A 214 3.14 -1.45 -12.17
CA GLY A 214 3.12 -2.90 -11.96
C GLY A 214 2.15 -3.34 -10.87
N VAL A 215 1.88 -4.64 -10.85
CA VAL A 215 1.12 -5.32 -9.78
C VAL A 215 1.96 -6.47 -9.24
N HIS A 216 1.91 -6.72 -7.93
CA HIS A 216 2.58 -7.84 -7.28
C HIS A 216 1.72 -8.50 -6.21
N HIS A 217 1.32 -9.75 -6.42
CA HIS A 217 0.64 -10.56 -5.41
C HIS A 217 0.86 -12.05 -5.66
N GLY A 218 0.56 -12.88 -4.65
CA GLY A 218 0.65 -14.35 -4.73
C GLY A 218 -0.36 -15.04 -5.67
N GLY A 219 -0.93 -14.32 -6.64
CA GLY A 219 -1.74 -14.89 -7.72
C GLY A 219 -1.10 -14.74 -9.10
N LEU A 220 0.04 -14.04 -9.18
CA LEU A 220 0.82 -13.91 -10.39
C LEU A 220 1.72 -15.12 -10.59
N LEU A 221 1.95 -15.48 -11.86
CA LEU A 221 2.94 -16.48 -12.23
C LEU A 221 4.32 -16.11 -11.66
N PRO A 222 5.14 -17.08 -11.20
CA PRO A 222 6.46 -16.82 -10.63
C PRO A 222 7.34 -15.93 -11.52
N ILE A 223 7.43 -16.23 -12.81
CA ILE A 223 8.18 -15.44 -13.78
C ILE A 223 7.72 -13.97 -13.85
N ILE A 224 6.42 -13.73 -13.68
CA ILE A 224 5.85 -12.38 -13.71
C ILE A 224 6.25 -11.62 -12.45
N LYS A 225 6.19 -12.27 -11.27
CA LYS A 225 6.66 -11.66 -10.02
C LYS A 225 8.13 -11.28 -10.11
N GLU A 226 8.97 -12.17 -10.62
CA GLU A 226 10.40 -11.92 -10.81
C GLU A 226 10.65 -10.74 -11.76
N MET A 227 9.95 -10.67 -12.90
CA MET A 227 10.06 -9.53 -13.82
C MET A 227 9.69 -8.20 -13.13
N VAL A 228 8.58 -8.18 -12.39
CA VAL A 228 8.12 -6.99 -11.65
C VAL A 228 9.15 -6.59 -10.59
N GLU A 229 9.66 -7.56 -9.83
CA GLU A 229 10.66 -7.35 -8.80
C GLU A 229 11.96 -6.76 -9.37
N ILE A 230 12.47 -7.33 -10.47
CA ILE A 230 13.69 -6.85 -11.12
C ILE A 230 13.49 -5.43 -11.66
N LEU A 231 12.38 -5.16 -12.37
CA LEU A 231 12.12 -3.84 -12.94
C LEU A 231 11.87 -2.78 -11.86
N PHE A 232 11.24 -3.13 -10.74
CA PHE A 232 11.08 -2.23 -9.59
C PHE A 232 12.42 -1.97 -8.90
N GLY A 233 13.25 -3.01 -8.70
CA GLY A 233 14.60 -2.90 -8.14
C GLY A 233 15.54 -2.03 -8.99
N ARG A 234 15.37 -2.05 -10.32
CA ARG A 234 16.08 -1.15 -11.26
C ARG A 234 15.48 0.27 -11.32
N GLY A 235 14.39 0.52 -10.61
CA GLY A 235 13.70 1.80 -10.62
C GLY A 235 12.95 2.11 -11.92
N LEU A 236 12.72 1.12 -12.79
CA LEU A 236 11.95 1.28 -14.05
C LEU A 236 10.44 1.28 -13.79
N VAL A 237 9.97 0.46 -12.84
CA VAL A 237 8.59 0.55 -12.33
C VAL A 237 8.53 1.64 -11.25
N LYS A 238 7.72 2.66 -11.51
CA LYS A 238 7.58 3.84 -10.63
C LYS A 238 6.40 3.72 -9.67
N VAL A 239 5.38 2.93 -10.01
CA VAL A 239 4.23 2.67 -9.14
C VAL A 239 3.93 1.17 -9.12
N LEU A 240 3.96 0.58 -7.93
CA LEU A 240 3.71 -0.83 -7.72
C LEU A 240 2.51 -1.03 -6.79
N PHE A 241 1.45 -1.67 -7.26
CA PHE A 241 0.34 -2.11 -6.40
C PHE A 241 0.64 -3.51 -5.88
N SER A 242 0.63 -3.70 -4.57
CA SER A 242 1.02 -4.98 -4.00
C SER A 242 0.26 -5.39 -2.75
N THR A 243 0.20 -6.70 -2.51
CA THR A 243 -0.23 -7.28 -1.24
C THR A 243 0.93 -7.30 -0.22
N GLU A 244 0.60 -7.55 1.05
CA GLU A 244 1.54 -7.56 2.18
C GLU A 244 2.81 -8.41 1.97
N THR A 245 2.71 -9.52 1.24
CA THR A 245 3.85 -10.45 1.03
C THR A 245 5.07 -9.80 0.36
N PHE A 246 4.89 -8.70 -0.39
CA PHE A 246 6.01 -7.99 -1.00
C PHE A 246 6.88 -7.27 0.04
N ALA A 247 6.31 -6.83 1.16
CA ALA A 247 7.06 -6.17 2.23
C ALA A 247 8.05 -7.12 2.92
N MET A 248 7.79 -8.42 2.90
CA MET A 248 8.59 -9.43 3.60
C MET A 248 9.77 -9.97 2.77
N GLY A 249 9.89 -9.59 1.48
CA GLY A 249 10.65 -10.40 0.51
C GLY A 249 11.91 -9.77 -0.07
N VAL A 250 12.03 -8.45 -0.19
CA VAL A 250 13.09 -7.86 -1.02
C VAL A 250 13.50 -6.44 -0.57
N ASN A 251 14.80 -6.14 -0.59
CA ASN A 251 15.34 -4.78 -0.40
C ASN A 251 15.04 -3.93 -1.63
N MET A 252 13.87 -3.28 -1.64
CA MET A 252 13.38 -2.54 -2.80
C MET A 252 13.39 -1.03 -2.57
N PRO A 253 13.78 -0.21 -3.58
CA PRO A 253 14.04 1.21 -3.41
C PRO A 253 12.75 2.06 -3.45
N ALA A 254 11.80 1.84 -2.54
CA ALA A 254 10.58 2.65 -2.45
C ALA A 254 10.84 3.99 -1.73
N ARG A 255 10.50 5.12 -2.36
CA ARG A 255 10.53 6.44 -1.71
C ARG A 255 9.24 6.77 -0.96
N THR A 256 8.13 6.12 -1.32
CA THR A 256 6.84 6.34 -0.68
C THR A 256 6.05 5.05 -0.60
N VAL A 257 5.37 4.85 0.53
CA VAL A 257 4.43 3.76 0.75
C VAL A 257 3.04 4.36 0.93
N VAL A 258 2.06 3.82 0.22
CA VAL A 258 0.65 4.21 0.30
C VAL A 258 -0.17 3.04 0.79
N PHE A 259 -0.98 3.24 1.82
CA PHE A 259 -1.97 2.25 2.26
C PHE A 259 -3.32 2.58 1.64
N ASN A 260 -3.83 1.72 0.76
CA ASN A 260 -5.17 1.87 0.17
C ASN A 260 -6.28 1.66 1.23
N GLY A 261 -5.95 0.94 2.30
CA GLY A 261 -6.77 0.83 3.50
C GLY A 261 -5.90 0.40 4.68
N ILE A 262 -6.48 0.37 5.88
CA ILE A 262 -5.81 -0.10 7.12
C ILE A 262 -6.50 -1.31 7.74
N ARG A 263 -7.42 -1.94 6.99
CA ARG A 263 -8.16 -3.13 7.40
C ARG A 263 -7.90 -4.27 6.44
N LYS A 264 -7.71 -5.47 6.98
CA LYS A 264 -7.52 -6.69 6.19
C LYS A 264 -8.33 -7.86 6.75
N HIS A 265 -8.55 -8.87 5.92
CA HIS A 265 -9.13 -10.14 6.33
C HIS A 265 -8.00 -11.09 6.74
N ASP A 266 -8.02 -11.61 7.96
CA ASP A 266 -6.98 -12.51 8.49
C ASP A 266 -7.29 -14.01 8.32
N GLY A 267 -8.31 -14.32 7.53
CA GLY A 267 -8.82 -15.67 7.35
C GLY A 267 -10.06 -15.96 8.21
N LYS A 268 -10.28 -15.20 9.29
CA LYS A 268 -11.45 -15.33 10.16
C LYS A 268 -12.36 -14.11 10.11
N SER A 269 -11.78 -12.91 10.16
CA SER A 269 -12.56 -11.67 10.23
C SER A 269 -11.82 -10.49 9.61
N PHE A 270 -12.55 -9.40 9.36
CA PHE A 270 -11.96 -8.11 8.99
C PHE A 270 -11.53 -7.33 10.22
N ARG A 271 -10.23 -7.14 10.38
CA ARG A 271 -9.62 -6.37 11.48
C ARG A 271 -8.72 -5.25 10.98
N ASP A 272 -8.38 -4.33 11.86
CA ASP A 272 -7.33 -3.35 11.60
C ASP A 272 -5.95 -4.02 11.54
N LEU A 273 -5.01 -3.37 10.85
CA LEU A 273 -3.61 -3.77 10.87
C LEU A 273 -3.04 -3.67 12.27
N LEU A 274 -2.21 -4.65 12.63
CA LEU A 274 -1.41 -4.58 13.84
C LEU A 274 -0.26 -3.58 13.65
N PRO A 275 0.24 -2.95 14.73
CA PRO A 275 1.38 -2.04 14.63
C PRO A 275 2.61 -2.66 13.97
N GLY A 276 2.86 -3.95 14.20
CA GLY A 276 3.97 -4.68 13.57
C GLY A 276 3.76 -4.98 12.08
N GLU A 277 2.52 -4.98 11.59
CA GLU A 277 2.20 -5.11 10.15
C GLU A 277 2.30 -3.76 9.42
N TYR A 278 2.08 -2.67 10.15
CA TYR A 278 2.24 -1.31 9.63
C TYR A 278 3.73 -0.87 9.56
N THR A 279 4.54 -1.35 10.50
CA THR A 279 5.97 -1.01 10.67
C THR A 279 6.83 -1.65 9.59
#